data_AF-A0A212D957-F1
#
_entry.id   AF-A0A212D957-F1
#
_cell.length_a   1.000
_cell.length_b   1.000
_cell.length_c   1.000
_cell.angle_alpha   90.00
_cell.angle_beta   90.00
_cell.angle_gamma   90.00
#
_symmetry.space_group_name_H-M   'P 1'
#
loop_
_entity.id
_entity.type
_entity.pdbx_description
1 polymer ?
#
loop_
_entity_poly.entity_id
_entity_poly.type
_entity_poly.pdbx_seq_one_letter_code
_entity_poly.pdbx_strand_id
1 'polypeptide(L)'
;MRKIVLHEAVSTGDPEMVYTVLQHRDFHNTSMALEGVPELLQKILEVAIKTDSAIMPLVSRICPNDVCRIWKSGAKLRVDITLLGFENMSWIRGRRSFIFKGEDNWAELMEVNHDDKVVTTEHFDLSQEMERLTLDLMKPKSREVERRLTSPVINTSLDTKNIAFERGSAEA
;
A
#
# COMPACT_ATOMS: atom_id res chain seq x y z
N MET A 1 13.31 10.93 3.32
CA MET A 1 14.04 12.21 3.10
C MET A 1 13.09 13.40 3.19
N ARG A 2 13.37 14.42 4.02
CA ARG A 2 12.45 15.54 4.30
C ARG A 2 12.33 16.48 3.09
N LYS A 3 11.12 17.00 2.79
CA LYS A 3 10.84 18.00 1.72
C LYS A 3 11.84 19.17 1.65
N ILE A 4 12.43 19.52 2.80
CA ILE A 4 13.40 20.60 2.97
C ILE A 4 14.67 20.39 2.11
N VAL A 5 15.19 19.17 2.04
CA VAL A 5 16.45 18.87 1.33
C VAL A 5 16.31 19.08 -0.19
N LEU A 6 15.15 18.71 -0.75
CA LEU A 6 14.88 18.94 -2.17
C LEU A 6 14.69 20.43 -2.48
N HIS A 7 14.08 21.19 -1.57
CA HIS A 7 13.90 22.64 -1.75
C HIS A 7 15.23 23.38 -1.73
N GLU A 8 16.15 22.98 -0.85
CA GLU A 8 17.51 23.52 -0.80
C GLU A 8 18.25 23.22 -2.11
N ALA A 9 18.22 21.98 -2.59
CA ALA A 9 18.81 21.59 -3.87
C ALA A 9 18.21 22.33 -5.08
N VAL A 10 16.90 22.61 -5.08
CA VAL A 10 16.28 23.42 -6.14
C VAL A 10 16.73 24.88 -6.07
N SER A 11 16.96 25.40 -4.85
CA SER A 11 17.37 26.79 -4.63
C SER A 11 18.79 27.09 -5.10
N THR A 12 19.65 26.08 -5.27
CA THR A 12 20.99 26.25 -5.86
C THR A 12 20.95 26.41 -7.37
N GLY A 13 19.85 26.04 -8.03
CA GLY A 13 19.71 26.06 -9.48
C GLY A 13 20.55 25.01 -10.22
N ASP A 14 21.21 24.11 -9.49
CA ASP A 14 22.09 23.08 -10.06
C ASP A 14 21.28 21.80 -10.41
N PRO A 15 21.16 21.45 -11.70
CA PRO A 15 20.42 20.27 -12.13
C PRO A 15 21.01 18.95 -11.61
N GLU A 16 22.33 18.84 -11.45
CA GLU A 16 22.99 17.61 -10.97
C GLU A 16 22.71 17.40 -9.48
N MET A 17 22.67 18.49 -8.71
CA MET A 17 22.30 18.44 -7.30
C MET A 17 20.83 18.01 -7.12
N VAL A 18 19.92 18.58 -7.92
CA VAL A 18 18.49 18.19 -7.91
C VAL A 18 18.33 16.72 -8.33
N TYR A 19 19.04 16.28 -9.37
CA TYR A 19 19.04 14.89 -9.82
C TYR A 19 19.46 13.94 -8.70
N THR A 20 20.60 14.22 -8.06
CA THR A 20 21.15 13.36 -6.99
C THR A 20 20.20 13.24 -5.81
N VAL A 21 19.58 14.35 -5.38
CA VAL A 21 18.62 14.36 -4.27
C VAL A 21 17.34 13.61 -4.63
N LEU A 22 16.84 13.76 -5.86
CA LEU A 22 15.67 13.01 -6.34
C LEU A 22 15.96 11.51 -6.41
N GLN A 23 17.10 11.11 -6.96
CA GLN A 23 17.53 9.71 -7.05
C GLN A 23 17.60 9.05 -5.66
N HIS A 24 18.26 9.69 -4.69
CA HIS A 24 18.34 9.17 -3.33
C HIS A 24 16.99 9.15 -2.60
N ARG A 25 16.14 10.16 -2.83
CA ARG A 25 14.78 10.17 -2.27
C ARG A 25 13.98 8.98 -2.79
N ASP A 26 14.01 8.75 -4.09
CA ASP A 26 13.20 7.71 -4.74
C ASP A 26 13.71 6.32 -4.36
N PHE A 27 15.03 6.12 -4.32
CA PHE A 27 15.65 4.92 -3.78
C PHE A 27 15.21 4.64 -2.33
N HIS A 28 15.33 5.63 -1.45
CA HIS A 28 14.96 5.47 -0.05
C HIS A 28 13.45 5.23 0.12
N ASN A 29 12.60 5.91 -0.65
CA ASN A 29 11.15 5.69 -0.59
C ASN A 29 10.77 4.27 -1.02
N THR A 30 11.39 3.75 -2.08
CA THR A 30 11.14 2.39 -2.56
C THR A 30 11.68 1.33 -1.59
N SER A 31 12.88 1.53 -1.02
CA SER A 31 13.44 0.67 0.03
C SER A 31 12.50 0.59 1.23
N MET A 32 12.07 1.74 1.75
CA MET A 32 11.13 1.81 2.88
C MET A 32 9.74 1.23 2.55
N ALA A 33 9.30 1.35 1.30
CA ALA A 33 8.03 0.76 0.88
C ALA A 33 8.09 -0.78 0.87
N LEU A 34 9.19 -1.36 0.39
CA LEU A 34 9.39 -2.81 0.39
C LEU A 34 9.58 -3.38 1.79
N GLU A 35 10.38 -2.72 2.62
CA GLU A 35 10.53 -3.06 4.03
C GLU A 35 9.20 -2.96 4.78
N GLY A 36 8.33 -2.03 4.39
CA GLY A 36 7.02 -1.80 5.00
C GLY A 36 5.88 -2.67 4.48
N VAL A 37 6.10 -3.56 3.49
CA VAL A 37 5.04 -4.42 2.94
C VAL A 37 4.41 -5.30 4.02
N PRO A 38 5.17 -6.01 4.87
CA PRO A 38 4.60 -6.80 5.95
C PRO A 38 3.74 -5.98 6.93
N GLU A 39 4.19 -4.77 7.31
CA GLU A 39 3.48 -3.89 8.24
C GLU A 39 2.24 -3.25 7.60
N LEU A 40 2.27 -2.92 6.31
CA LEU A 40 1.10 -2.41 5.58
C LEU A 40 0.03 -3.48 5.47
N LEU A 41 0.41 -4.72 5.17
CA LEU A 41 -0.50 -5.85 5.17
C LEU A 41 -1.07 -6.11 6.57
N GLN A 42 -0.23 -6.03 7.60
CA GLN A 42 -0.69 -6.11 8.98
C GLN A 42 -1.73 -5.03 9.31
N LYS A 43 -1.51 -3.79 8.87
CA LYS A 43 -2.44 -2.65 9.10
C LYS A 43 -3.75 -2.76 8.31
N ILE A 44 -3.70 -3.11 7.02
CA ILE A 44 -4.90 -3.32 6.19
C ILE A 44 -5.76 -4.42 6.83
N LEU A 45 -5.11 -5.47 7.32
CA LEU A 45 -5.78 -6.57 7.99
C LEU A 45 -6.30 -6.19 9.38
N GLU A 46 -5.56 -5.41 10.16
CA GLU A 46 -6.06 -4.84 11.41
C GLU A 46 -7.29 -3.97 11.19
N VAL A 47 -7.34 -3.18 10.12
CA VAL A 47 -8.55 -2.45 9.75
C VAL A 47 -9.67 -3.41 9.36
N ALA A 48 -9.41 -4.43 8.53
CA ALA A 48 -10.43 -5.40 8.13
C ALA A 48 -11.01 -6.20 9.32
N ILE A 49 -10.15 -6.59 10.28
CA ILE A 49 -10.54 -7.35 11.48
C ILE A 49 -11.17 -6.43 12.53
N LYS A 50 -10.54 -5.29 12.86
CA LYS A 50 -11.05 -4.35 13.88
C LYS A 50 -12.34 -3.67 13.44
N THR A 51 -12.63 -3.66 12.14
CA THR A 51 -13.97 -3.33 11.61
C THR A 51 -14.90 -4.55 11.71
N ASP A 52 -14.98 -5.14 12.90
CA ASP A 52 -15.76 -6.33 13.26
C ASP A 52 -17.30 -6.19 13.05
N SER A 53 -17.82 -5.12 12.42
CA SER A 53 -19.29 -4.91 12.31
C SER A 53 -19.80 -3.96 11.22
N ALA A 54 -18.99 -3.27 10.42
CA ALA A 54 -19.56 -2.26 9.49
C ALA A 54 -19.62 -2.71 8.02
N ILE A 55 -18.57 -3.36 7.50
CA ILE A 55 -18.52 -3.77 6.09
C ILE A 55 -19.15 -5.16 5.90
N MET A 56 -18.89 -6.10 6.81
CA MET A 56 -19.42 -7.46 6.77
C MET A 56 -20.97 -7.52 6.78
N PRO A 57 -21.69 -6.75 7.61
CA PRO A 57 -23.16 -6.76 7.60
C PRO A 57 -23.78 -6.01 6.42
N LEU A 58 -23.08 -5.02 5.86
CA LEU A 58 -23.59 -4.28 4.69
C LEU A 58 -23.55 -5.16 3.43
N VAL A 59 -22.47 -5.93 3.25
CA VAL A 59 -22.35 -6.90 2.15
C VAL A 59 -23.32 -8.07 2.34
N SER A 60 -23.50 -8.59 3.56
CA SER A 60 -24.47 -9.68 3.81
C SER A 60 -25.93 -9.25 3.59
N ARG A 61 -26.27 -7.97 3.80
CA ARG A 61 -27.63 -7.45 3.53
C ARG A 61 -27.93 -7.34 2.03
N ILE A 62 -26.91 -7.10 1.21
CA ILE A 62 -27.01 -6.98 -0.26
C ILE A 62 -26.81 -8.36 -0.92
N CYS A 63 -26.05 -9.25 -0.29
CA CYS A 63 -25.61 -10.55 -0.79
C CYS A 63 -25.68 -11.61 0.32
N PRO A 64 -26.90 -12.08 0.71
CA PRO A 64 -27.12 -12.90 1.91
C PRO A 64 -26.56 -14.32 1.83
N ASN A 65 -26.26 -14.82 0.63
CA ASN A 65 -25.69 -16.14 0.41
C ASN A 65 -24.17 -16.12 0.23
N ASP A 66 -23.56 -14.94 0.19
CA ASP A 66 -22.13 -14.79 -0.08
C ASP A 66 -21.34 -14.82 1.24
N VAL A 67 -20.31 -15.66 1.26
CA VAL A 67 -19.34 -15.85 2.32
C VAL A 67 -18.15 -14.91 2.11
N CYS A 68 -17.75 -14.23 3.19
CA CYS A 68 -16.43 -13.64 3.38
C CYS A 68 -15.91 -14.10 4.75
N ARG A 69 -14.83 -14.89 4.79
CA ARG A 69 -14.22 -15.34 6.06
C ARG A 69 -12.74 -15.02 6.06
N ILE A 70 -12.26 -14.52 7.19
CA ILE A 70 -10.89 -14.06 7.35
C ILE A 70 -10.27 -14.78 8.55
N TRP A 71 -9.08 -15.36 8.37
CA TRP A 71 -8.29 -15.97 9.43
C TRP A 71 -6.89 -15.38 9.43
N LYS A 72 -6.35 -15.06 10.62
CA LYS A 72 -5.01 -14.52 10.81
C LYS A 72 -4.25 -15.33 11.85
N SER A 73 -2.97 -15.60 11.59
CA SER A 73 -2.02 -16.11 12.58
C SER A 73 -0.63 -15.59 12.28
N GLY A 74 -0.11 -14.68 13.10
CA GLY A 74 1.17 -13.99 12.82
C GLY A 74 1.13 -13.24 11.48
N ALA A 75 2.15 -13.47 10.64
CA ALA A 75 2.26 -12.95 9.28
C ALA A 75 1.57 -13.85 8.22
N LYS A 76 0.62 -14.69 8.63
CA LYS A 76 -0.19 -15.55 7.74
C LYS A 76 -1.65 -15.10 7.76
N LEU A 77 -2.25 -15.01 6.59
CA LEU A 77 -3.63 -14.58 6.37
C LEU A 77 -4.33 -15.53 5.40
N ARG A 78 -5.58 -15.88 5.67
CA ARG A 78 -6.47 -16.54 4.73
C ARG A 78 -7.76 -15.74 4.60
N VAL A 79 -8.22 -15.54 3.38
CA VAL A 79 -9.49 -14.89 3.05
C VAL A 79 -10.27 -15.80 2.10
N ASP A 80 -11.42 -16.30 2.54
CA ASP A 80 -12.35 -17.05 1.68
C ASP A 80 -13.49 -16.13 1.24
N ILE A 81 -13.67 -15.97 -0.07
CA ILE A 81 -14.74 -15.16 -0.67
C ILE A 81 -15.56 -15.95 -1.69
N THR A 82 -16.81 -15.53 -1.87
CA THR A 82 -17.72 -16.07 -2.91
C THR A 82 -18.24 -15.01 -3.87
N LEU A 83 -18.24 -13.74 -3.46
CA LEU A 83 -18.53 -12.60 -4.32
C LEU A 83 -17.22 -12.05 -4.88
N LEU A 84 -17.00 -12.25 -6.17
CA LEU A 84 -15.74 -11.88 -6.84
C LEU A 84 -15.78 -10.47 -7.42
N GLY A 85 -16.97 -9.98 -7.74
CA GLY A 85 -17.13 -8.63 -8.29
C GLY A 85 -18.55 -8.32 -8.72
N PHE A 86 -18.69 -7.17 -9.36
CA PHE A 86 -19.93 -6.70 -9.95
C PHE A 86 -19.61 -6.05 -11.29
N GLU A 87 -20.15 -6.60 -12.37
CA GLU A 87 -19.91 -6.12 -13.73
C GLU A 87 -21.21 -6.22 -14.55
N ASN A 88 -21.47 -5.24 -15.42
CA ASN A 88 -22.65 -5.22 -16.30
C ASN A 88 -23.99 -5.41 -15.55
N MET A 89 -24.14 -4.76 -14.40
CA MET A 89 -25.30 -4.91 -13.50
C MET A 89 -25.51 -6.34 -12.97
N SER A 90 -24.49 -7.20 -13.04
CA SER A 90 -24.54 -8.58 -12.61
C SER A 90 -23.45 -8.89 -11.58
N TRP A 91 -23.81 -9.71 -10.61
CA TRP A 91 -22.88 -10.16 -9.58
C TRP A 91 -22.03 -11.32 -10.12
N ILE A 92 -20.71 -11.18 -10.03
CA ILE A 92 -19.78 -12.25 -10.37
C ILE A 92 -19.53 -13.05 -9.10
N ARG A 93 -19.85 -14.34 -9.14
CA ARG A 93 -19.68 -15.27 -8.02
C ARG A 93 -18.74 -16.41 -8.37
N GLY A 94 -18.02 -16.89 -7.38
CA GLY A 94 -17.13 -18.05 -7.46
C GLY A 94 -16.38 -18.25 -6.16
N ARG A 95 -16.02 -19.49 -5.84
CA ARG A 95 -15.38 -19.83 -4.56
C ARG A 95 -13.87 -19.65 -4.67
N ARG A 96 -13.36 -18.58 -4.06
CA ARG A 96 -11.92 -18.27 -4.01
C ARG A 96 -11.42 -18.26 -2.57
N SER A 97 -10.22 -18.79 -2.35
CA SER A 97 -9.47 -18.57 -1.12
C SER A 97 -8.14 -17.90 -1.45
N PHE A 98 -7.88 -16.76 -0.84
CA PHE A 98 -6.58 -16.09 -0.89
C PHE A 98 -5.81 -16.44 0.38
N ILE A 99 -4.62 -17.01 0.23
CA ILE A 99 -3.74 -17.36 1.33
C ILE A 99 -2.48 -16.55 1.16
N PHE A 100 -2.24 -15.65 2.08
CA PHE A 100 -1.03 -14.86 2.15
C PHE A 100 -0.12 -15.39 3.26
N LYS A 101 1.17 -15.52 2.97
CA LYS A 101 2.22 -15.83 3.96
C LYS A 101 3.35 -14.85 3.76
N GLY A 102 3.70 -14.12 4.82
CA GLY A 102 4.90 -13.30 4.85
C GLY A 102 5.89 -13.83 5.88
N GLU A 103 7.17 -13.74 5.55
CA GLU A 103 8.30 -13.76 6.48
C GLU A 103 9.18 -12.53 6.20
N ASP A 104 10.24 -12.35 6.97
CA ASP A 104 11.07 -11.13 6.92
C ASP A 104 11.66 -10.86 5.51
N ASN A 105 11.95 -11.91 4.74
CA ASN A 105 12.65 -11.80 3.46
C ASN A 105 11.83 -12.25 2.24
N TRP A 106 10.60 -12.74 2.43
CA TRP A 106 9.77 -13.19 1.32
C TRP A 106 8.28 -13.10 1.66
N ALA A 107 7.46 -12.99 0.63
CA ALA A 107 6.01 -13.09 0.72
C ALA A 107 5.46 -14.02 -0.35
N GLU A 108 4.38 -14.73 -0.05
CA GLU A 108 3.68 -15.61 -0.98
C GLU A 108 2.18 -15.29 -0.93
N LEU A 109 1.59 -15.11 -2.10
CA LEU A 109 0.14 -15.02 -2.28
C LEU A 109 -0.32 -16.23 -3.09
N MET A 110 -1.20 -17.03 -2.50
CA MET A 110 -1.83 -18.15 -3.18
C MET A 110 -3.31 -17.81 -3.39
N GLU A 111 -3.76 -17.86 -4.64
CA GLU A 111 -5.17 -17.86 -4.98
C GLU A 111 -5.62 -19.30 -5.29
N VAL A 112 -6.50 -19.83 -4.43
CA VAL A 112 -7.13 -21.13 -4.62
C VAL A 112 -8.49 -20.92 -5.25
N ASN A 113 -8.63 -21.40 -6.49
CA ASN A 113 -9.89 -21.49 -7.20
C ASN A 113 -10.54 -22.86 -6.94
N HIS A 114 -11.56 -22.88 -6.09
CA HIS A 114 -12.23 -24.14 -5.73
C HIS A 114 -13.17 -24.66 -6.83
N ASP A 115 -13.57 -23.79 -7.76
CA ASP A 115 -14.48 -24.17 -8.84
C ASP A 115 -13.72 -24.89 -9.95
N ASP A 116 -12.59 -24.34 -10.37
CA ASP A 116 -11.72 -24.96 -11.38
C ASP A 116 -10.67 -25.91 -10.79
N LYS A 117 -10.56 -25.95 -9.45
CA LYS A 117 -9.55 -26.73 -8.71
C LYS A 117 -8.11 -26.37 -9.08
N VAL A 118 -7.86 -25.09 -9.31
CA VAL A 118 -6.55 -24.53 -9.68
C VAL A 118 -6.02 -23.69 -8.53
N VAL A 119 -4.72 -23.74 -8.31
CA VAL A 119 -4.01 -22.86 -7.38
C VAL A 119 -3.01 -22.03 -8.16
N THR A 120 -3.14 -20.72 -8.08
CA THR A 120 -2.15 -19.76 -8.60
C THR A 120 -1.32 -19.29 -7.42
N THR A 121 0.00 -19.28 -7.56
CA THR A 121 0.92 -18.83 -6.50
C THR A 121 1.84 -17.76 -7.07
N GLU A 122 1.86 -16.61 -6.41
CA GLU A 122 2.82 -15.54 -6.63
C GLU A 122 3.80 -15.49 -5.45
N HIS A 123 5.10 -15.59 -5.75
CA HIS A 123 6.15 -15.54 -4.76
C HIS A 123 6.98 -14.27 -4.95
N PHE A 124 7.16 -13.53 -3.87
CA PHE A 124 7.89 -12.27 -3.80
C PHE A 124 9.13 -12.50 -2.93
N ASP A 125 10.29 -12.58 -3.55
CA ASP A 125 11.56 -12.61 -2.84
C ASP A 125 11.97 -11.16 -2.53
N LEU A 126 11.65 -10.71 -1.32
CA LEU A 126 11.95 -9.34 -0.88
C LEU A 126 13.45 -9.13 -0.77
N SER A 127 14.23 -10.18 -0.46
CA SER A 127 15.68 -10.10 -0.39
C SER A 127 16.32 -9.91 -1.77
N GLN A 128 15.85 -10.64 -2.78
CA GLN A 128 16.30 -10.46 -4.16
C GLN A 128 15.87 -9.10 -4.73
N GLU A 129 14.65 -8.65 -4.44
CA GLU A 129 14.20 -7.31 -4.85
C GLU A 129 15.01 -6.22 -4.15
N MET A 130 15.37 -6.39 -2.88
CA MET A 130 16.28 -5.49 -2.15
C MET A 130 17.70 -5.49 -2.73
N GLU A 131 18.24 -6.66 -3.10
CA GLU A 131 19.57 -6.79 -3.70
C GLU A 131 19.63 -6.19 -5.12
N ARG A 132 18.54 -6.34 -5.88
CA ARG A 132 18.37 -5.71 -7.19
C ARG A 132 18.19 -4.21 -7.09
N LEU A 133 17.62 -3.72 -6.00
CA LEU A 133 17.49 -2.29 -5.76
C LEU A 133 18.86 -1.67 -5.51
N THR A 134 19.39 -1.09 -6.57
CA THR A 134 20.57 -0.24 -6.52
C THR A 134 20.17 1.20 -6.82
N LEU A 135 20.91 2.13 -6.22
CA LEU A 135 20.73 3.57 -6.45
C LEU A 135 20.80 3.92 -7.96
N ASP A 136 21.64 3.21 -8.71
CA ASP A 136 21.87 3.41 -10.15
C ASP A 136 20.65 3.09 -11.03
N LEU A 137 19.73 2.25 -10.54
CA LEU A 137 18.48 1.96 -11.24
C LEU A 137 17.42 3.04 -11.00
N MET A 138 17.54 3.83 -9.94
CA MET A 138 16.62 4.91 -9.60
C MET A 138 17.00 6.20 -10.32
N LYS A 139 16.83 6.25 -11.64
CA LYS A 139 17.16 7.45 -12.44
C LYS A 139 15.96 8.38 -12.58
N PRO A 140 15.99 9.59 -12.00
CA PRO A 140 14.99 10.62 -12.24
C PRO A 140 14.90 10.94 -13.73
N LYS A 141 13.68 11.12 -14.23
CA LYS A 141 13.48 11.57 -15.62
C LYS A 141 13.94 13.04 -15.73
N SER A 142 14.65 13.39 -16.82
CA SER A 142 15.13 14.77 -17.03
C SER A 142 14.03 15.82 -16.92
N ARG A 143 12.85 15.52 -17.48
CA ARG A 143 11.65 16.37 -17.36
C ARG A 143 11.23 16.62 -15.91
N GLU A 144 11.44 15.67 -15.00
CA GLU A 144 11.15 15.89 -13.58
C GLU A 144 12.14 16.87 -12.95
N VAL A 145 13.43 16.74 -13.25
CA VAL A 145 14.47 17.67 -12.78
C VAL A 145 14.17 19.09 -13.26
N GLU A 146 13.93 19.26 -14.56
CA GLU A 146 13.55 20.53 -15.18
C GLU A 146 12.31 21.13 -14.54
N ARG A 147 11.27 20.32 -14.32
CA ARG A 147 10.04 20.76 -13.67
C ARG A 147 10.30 21.26 -12.25
N ARG A 148 11.18 20.62 -11.48
CA ARG A 148 11.50 21.07 -10.12
C ARG A 148 12.23 22.41 -10.13
N LEU A 149 13.17 22.60 -11.05
CA LEU A 149 13.93 23.85 -11.20
C LEU A 149 13.07 25.03 -11.67
N THR A 150 12.06 24.77 -12.49
CA THR A 150 11.17 25.81 -13.05
C THR A 150 9.91 26.07 -12.23
N SER A 151 9.58 25.20 -11.27
CA SER A 151 8.42 25.38 -10.39
C SER A 151 8.77 26.21 -9.17
N PRO A 152 7.90 27.12 -8.71
CA PRO A 152 8.15 27.87 -7.49
C PRO A 152 8.20 26.95 -6.28
N VAL A 153 9.16 27.21 -5.38
CA VAL A 153 9.26 26.52 -4.09
C VAL A 153 8.21 27.10 -3.14
N ILE A 154 7.22 26.30 -2.77
CA ILE A 154 6.14 26.69 -1.85
C ILE A 154 6.32 25.93 -0.53
N ASN A 155 6.37 26.66 0.58
CA ASN A 155 6.37 26.08 1.92
C ASN A 155 5.10 26.51 2.67
N THR A 156 4.33 25.54 3.15
CA THR A 156 3.13 25.80 3.94
C THR A 156 3.42 25.45 5.40
N SER A 157 3.51 26.47 6.26
CA SER A 157 3.62 26.30 7.71
C SER A 157 2.24 26.41 8.36
N LEU A 158 1.85 25.40 9.12
CA LEU A 158 0.64 25.43 9.95
C LEU A 158 1.04 25.69 11.41
N ASP A 159 0.60 26.81 11.98
CA ASP A 159 0.79 27.09 13.42
C ASP A 159 -0.23 26.28 14.23
N THR A 160 0.26 25.31 15.00
CA THR A 160 -0.57 24.38 15.76
C THR A 160 -0.93 24.91 17.17
N LYS A 161 -0.50 26.12 17.53
CA LYS A 161 -0.68 26.67 18.90
C LYS A 161 -2.13 26.68 19.39
N ASN A 162 -3.11 26.79 18.48
CA ASN A 162 -4.54 26.88 18.80
C ASN A 162 -5.36 25.69 18.28
N ILE A 163 -4.72 24.57 17.91
CA ILE A 163 -5.46 23.39 17.46
C ILE A 163 -5.90 22.59 18.69
N ALA A 164 -7.20 22.54 18.94
CA ALA A 164 -7.83 21.68 19.94
C ALA A 164 -8.68 20.60 19.23
N PHE A 165 -8.66 19.37 19.76
CA PHE A 165 -9.47 18.27 19.26
C PHE A 165 -10.51 17.90 20.32
N GLU A 166 -11.78 17.84 19.93
CA GLU A 166 -12.87 17.33 20.77
C GLU A 166 -13.40 16.00 20.20
N ARG A 167 -13.79 15.07 21.08
CA ARG A 167 -14.42 13.82 20.67
C ARG A 167 -15.91 14.08 20.46
N GLY A 168 -16.40 13.86 19.23
CA GLY A 168 -17.83 13.79 18.96
C GLY A 168 -18.41 12.51 19.55
N SER A 169 -19.26 12.63 20.56
CA SER A 169 -20.14 11.54 20.99
C SER A 169 -21.24 11.39 19.94
N ALA A 170 -21.21 10.30 19.17
CA ALA A 170 -22.36 9.89 18.38
C ALA A 170 -23.43 9.40 19.36
N GLU A 171 -24.49 10.20 19.53
CA GLU A 171 -25.70 9.77 20.22
C GLU A 171 -26.39 8.69 19.37
N ALA A 172 -26.71 7.57 20.03
CA ALA A 172 -27.35 6.39 19.46
C ALA A 172 -28.87 6.56 19.36
#